data_AF-A0AAE3NEL5-F1
#
_entry.id   AF-A0AAE3NEL5-F1
#
_cell.length_a   1.000
_cell.length_b   1.000
_cell.length_c   1.000
_cell.angle_alpha   90.00
_cell.angle_beta   90.00
_cell.angle_gamma   90.00
#
_symmetry.space_group_name_H-M   'P 1'
#
loop_
_entity.id
_entity.type
_entity.pdbx_description
1 polymer ?
#
loop_
_entity_poly.entity_id
_entity_poly.type
_entity_poly.pdbx_seq_one_letter_code
_entity_poly.pdbx_strand_id
1 'polypeptide(L)'
;MNKHIRVLTGRHAGASLDLLPGDWTVDRADTAAVRISDWTDAPLQLQVGIESGVLRVDDEAAEPWPDLEPRRFGDIVLCVGPAGEPWPSDLELLQRLLVPPPAPEPVAEVVAMDTPPKAPPAHRPRAHAGWMGVAAVALLTPCALLLASTREAQQAPQAPVVAPVPLLDRVRTALGQHSVDGLNIEQRDGEITVHGMARTAMESLSVQRELRNISSRVRVDLPVAPEVIENLRESMQEPGLSISYLGDNRFSVSGAAQQPDRVRAVVDRVRGDLGVNIKEIVLNIRQARQDNKLDANSVLSVDELHYVESPDGTKRFLAAQH
;
A
#
# COMPACT_ATOMS: atom_id res chain seq x y z
N MET A 1 -4.50 -22.77 -8.04
CA MET A 1 -5.41 -21.68 -7.64
C MET A 1 -5.35 -20.59 -8.71
N ASN A 2 -6.44 -19.84 -8.96
CA ASN A 2 -6.39 -18.71 -9.89
C ASN A 2 -5.51 -17.60 -9.30
N LYS A 3 -4.74 -16.94 -10.16
CA LYS A 3 -3.88 -15.82 -9.77
C LYS A 3 -4.47 -14.53 -10.26
N HIS A 4 -4.01 -13.43 -9.68
CA HIS A 4 -4.44 -12.09 -10.03
C HIS A 4 -3.21 -11.18 -10.10
N ILE A 5 -3.18 -10.26 -11.05
CA ILE A 5 -2.15 -9.23 -11.17
C ILE A 5 -2.77 -7.85 -10.98
N ARG A 6 -2.09 -6.99 -10.23
CA ARG A 6 -2.50 -5.61 -10.00
C ARG A 6 -1.36 -4.65 -10.36
N VAL A 7 -1.73 -3.54 -11.00
CA VAL A 7 -0.84 -2.44 -11.33
C VAL A 7 -0.94 -1.38 -10.22
N LEU A 8 0.16 -1.11 -9.52
CA LEU A 8 0.17 -0.22 -8.36
C LEU A 8 0.57 1.23 -8.71
N THR A 9 1.21 1.45 -9.86
CA THR A 9 1.73 2.76 -10.27
C THR A 9 1.56 3.00 -11.77
N GLY A 10 1.81 4.23 -12.21
CA GLY A 10 1.63 4.64 -13.61
C GLY A 10 0.18 4.99 -13.93
N ARG A 11 -0.11 5.11 -15.23
CA ARG A 11 -1.42 5.52 -15.76
C ARG A 11 -2.52 4.49 -15.46
N HIS A 12 -2.14 3.24 -15.24
CA HIS A 12 -3.05 2.13 -14.98
C HIS A 12 -3.09 1.74 -13.50
N ALA A 13 -2.63 2.60 -12.59
CA ALA A 13 -2.68 2.34 -11.16
C ALA A 13 -4.11 1.98 -10.70
N GLY A 14 -4.23 0.91 -9.91
CA GLY A 14 -5.50 0.32 -9.48
C GLY A 14 -6.13 -0.65 -10.49
N ALA A 15 -5.60 -0.77 -11.71
CA ALA A 15 -6.07 -1.76 -12.67
C ALA A 15 -5.64 -3.16 -12.25
N SER A 16 -6.50 -4.14 -12.52
CA SER A 16 -6.32 -5.49 -12.02
C SER A 16 -6.94 -6.52 -12.96
N LEU A 17 -6.38 -7.73 -13.00
CA LEU A 17 -6.74 -8.77 -13.96
C LEU A 17 -6.50 -10.17 -13.38
N ASP A 18 -7.47 -11.07 -13.58
CA ASP A 18 -7.31 -12.49 -13.28
C ASP A 18 -6.39 -13.16 -14.31
N LEU A 19 -5.39 -13.88 -13.79
CA LEU A 19 -4.45 -14.67 -14.56
C LEU A 19 -4.85 -16.15 -14.52
N LEU A 20 -5.22 -16.67 -15.68
CA LEU A 20 -5.41 -18.10 -15.91
C LEU A 20 -4.06 -18.81 -16.08
N PRO A 21 -3.97 -20.12 -15.81
CA PRO A 21 -2.76 -20.89 -16.06
C PRO A 21 -2.30 -20.78 -17.52
N GLY A 22 -1.00 -20.55 -17.73
CA GLY A 22 -0.40 -20.35 -19.04
C GLY A 22 0.69 -19.29 -19.05
N ASP A 23 1.16 -18.95 -20.25
CA ASP A 23 2.20 -17.94 -20.47
C ASP A 23 1.57 -16.58 -20.77
N TRP A 24 2.11 -15.55 -20.13
CA TRP A 24 1.63 -14.18 -20.23
C TRP A 24 2.79 -13.25 -20.53
N THR A 25 2.55 -12.26 -21.39
CA THR A 25 3.49 -11.17 -21.63
C THR A 25 2.87 -9.85 -21.19
N VAL A 26 3.59 -9.08 -20.38
CA VAL A 26 3.28 -7.69 -20.05
C VAL A 26 4.21 -6.77 -20.83
N ASP A 27 3.63 -5.90 -21.66
CA ASP A 27 4.39 -4.94 -22.47
C ASP A 27 3.47 -3.79 -22.95
N ARG A 28 4.03 -2.82 -23.67
CA ARG A 28 3.30 -1.75 -24.35
C ARG A 28 2.71 -2.18 -25.69
N ALA A 29 3.28 -3.21 -26.33
CA ALA A 29 2.87 -3.66 -27.66
C ALA A 29 1.43 -4.20 -27.68
N ASP A 30 0.75 -4.04 -28.83
CA ASP A 30 -0.63 -4.53 -29.02
C ASP A 30 -0.73 -6.06 -29.06
N THR A 31 0.40 -6.74 -29.21
CA THR A 31 0.50 -8.21 -29.18
C THR A 31 0.67 -8.77 -27.77
N ALA A 32 0.83 -7.92 -26.75
CA ALA A 32 1.00 -8.35 -25.37
C ALA A 32 -0.32 -8.87 -24.78
N ALA A 33 -0.23 -9.92 -23.95
CA ALA A 33 -1.40 -10.44 -23.23
C ALA A 33 -1.94 -9.43 -22.21
N VAL A 34 -1.04 -8.68 -21.56
CA VAL A 34 -1.38 -7.55 -20.68
C VAL A 34 -0.70 -6.30 -21.23
N ARG A 35 -1.50 -5.38 -21.77
CA ARG A 35 -0.99 -4.13 -22.34
C ARG A 35 -0.98 -3.00 -21.32
N ILE A 36 0.18 -2.45 -21.02
CA ILE A 36 0.34 -1.26 -20.18
C ILE A 36 0.93 -0.14 -21.05
N SER A 37 0.13 0.88 -21.38
CA SER A 37 0.48 1.89 -22.40
C SER A 37 1.74 2.72 -22.06
N ASP A 38 2.07 2.81 -20.78
CA ASP A 38 3.21 3.54 -20.22
C ASP A 38 4.33 2.61 -19.74
N TRP A 39 4.32 1.34 -20.17
CA TRP A 39 5.43 0.42 -19.95
C TRP A 39 6.70 0.89 -20.68
N THR A 40 7.83 0.90 -19.97
CA THR A 40 9.13 1.36 -20.47
C THR A 40 10.26 0.35 -20.30
N ASP A 41 10.02 -0.75 -19.58
CA ASP A 41 10.99 -1.82 -19.36
C ASP A 41 10.95 -2.85 -20.52
N ALA A 42 11.83 -3.85 -20.47
CA ALA A 42 11.74 -4.99 -21.39
C ALA A 42 10.40 -5.74 -21.21
N PRO A 43 9.91 -6.47 -22.23
CA PRO A 43 8.71 -7.28 -22.09
C PRO A 43 8.84 -8.29 -20.94
N LEU A 44 7.93 -8.22 -19.99
CA LEU A 44 7.92 -9.12 -18.84
C LEU A 44 7.17 -10.40 -19.21
N GLN A 45 7.86 -11.53 -19.14
CA GLN A 45 7.26 -12.85 -19.34
C GLN A 45 6.90 -13.47 -17.99
N LEU A 46 5.68 -13.99 -17.90
CA LEU A 46 5.17 -14.68 -16.72
C LEU A 46 4.67 -16.07 -17.13
N GLN A 47 5.01 -17.05 -16.32
CA GLN A 47 4.41 -18.38 -16.40
C GLN A 47 3.54 -18.61 -15.17
N VAL A 48 2.26 -18.89 -15.39
CA VAL A 48 1.28 -19.10 -14.33
C VAL A 48 0.94 -20.58 -14.28
N GLY A 49 1.36 -21.24 -13.20
CA GLY A 49 1.06 -22.64 -12.94
C GLY A 49 0.03 -22.82 -11.83
N ILE A 50 -0.69 -23.94 -11.88
CA ILE A 50 -1.72 -24.27 -10.87
C ILE A 50 -1.10 -24.50 -9.49
N GLU A 51 0.07 -25.15 -9.45
CA GLU A 51 0.83 -25.49 -8.24
C GLU A 51 2.06 -24.60 -8.03
N SER A 52 2.76 -24.25 -9.11
CA SER A 52 3.99 -23.44 -9.04
C SER A 52 3.75 -21.95 -8.76
N GLY A 53 2.50 -21.49 -8.85
CA GLY A 53 2.17 -20.07 -8.74
C GLY A 53 2.64 -19.27 -9.95
N VAL A 54 3.06 -18.03 -9.72
CA VAL A 54 3.58 -17.15 -10.78
C VAL A 54 5.10 -17.23 -10.79
N LEU A 55 5.66 -17.53 -11.96
CA LEU A 55 7.09 -17.45 -12.22
C LEU A 55 7.34 -16.28 -13.16
N ARG A 56 8.33 -15.45 -12.86
CA ARG A 56 8.92 -14.52 -13.83
C ARG A 56 9.92 -15.29 -14.68
N VAL A 57 9.78 -15.20 -15.99
CA VAL A 57 10.68 -15.85 -16.94
C VAL A 57 11.56 -14.78 -17.56
N ASP A 58 12.86 -14.89 -17.30
CA ASP A 58 13.89 -14.15 -18.03
C ASP A 58 14.65 -15.12 -18.95
N ASP A 59 15.51 -14.59 -19.84
CA ASP A 59 16.22 -15.39 -20.86
C ASP A 59 17.01 -16.59 -20.30
N GLU A 60 17.44 -16.52 -19.04
CA GLU A 60 18.30 -17.53 -18.41
C GLU A 60 17.64 -18.33 -17.28
N ALA A 61 16.51 -17.85 -16.72
CA ALA A 61 15.91 -18.46 -15.53
C ALA A 61 14.42 -18.14 -15.36
N ALA A 62 13.70 -19.07 -14.73
CA ALA A 62 12.38 -18.84 -14.18
C ALA A 62 12.51 -18.64 -12.66
N GLU A 63 12.21 -17.42 -12.20
CA GLU A 63 12.24 -17.06 -10.78
C GLU A 63 10.83 -17.05 -10.20
N PRO A 64 10.57 -17.71 -9.06
CA PRO A 64 9.30 -17.59 -8.36
C PRO A 64 9.01 -16.13 -7.99
N TRP A 65 7.78 -15.70 -8.24
CA TRP A 65 7.27 -14.43 -7.75
C TRP A 65 6.28 -14.70 -6.61
N PRO A 66 6.69 -14.45 -5.34
CA PRO A 66 5.82 -14.68 -4.19
C PRO A 66 4.56 -13.81 -4.22
N ASP A 67 3.47 -14.37 -3.71
CA ASP A 67 2.20 -13.66 -3.61
C ASP A 67 2.32 -12.44 -2.69
N LEU A 68 1.68 -11.35 -3.10
CA LEU A 68 1.60 -10.06 -2.40
C LEU A 68 2.98 -9.39 -2.20
N GLU A 69 3.97 -9.77 -3.01
CA GLU A 69 5.27 -9.12 -3.08
C GLU A 69 5.32 -8.16 -4.29
N PRO A 70 5.28 -6.84 -4.08
CA PRO A 70 5.36 -5.88 -5.18
C PRO A 70 6.76 -5.86 -5.79
N ARG A 71 6.85 -5.78 -7.13
CA ARG A 71 8.12 -5.64 -7.87
C ARG A 71 8.07 -4.45 -8.81
N ARG A 72 9.20 -3.75 -8.95
CA ARG A 72 9.34 -2.53 -9.76
C ARG A 72 9.98 -2.85 -11.12
N PHE A 73 9.40 -2.28 -12.17
CA PHE A 73 9.81 -2.35 -13.58
C PHE A 73 9.78 -0.92 -14.14
N GLY A 74 10.93 -0.26 -14.20
CA GLY A 74 11.01 1.19 -14.43
C GLY A 74 10.12 1.98 -13.47
N ASP A 75 9.08 2.64 -14.00
CA ASP A 75 8.10 3.43 -13.23
C ASP A 75 6.83 2.66 -12.86
N ILE A 76 6.68 1.44 -13.36
CA ILE A 76 5.53 0.58 -13.08
C ILE A 76 5.88 -0.39 -11.96
N VAL A 77 5.02 -0.47 -10.96
CA VAL A 77 5.07 -1.48 -9.90
C VAL A 77 3.90 -2.42 -10.11
N LEU A 78 4.19 -3.71 -10.16
CA LEU A 78 3.21 -4.77 -10.29
C LEU A 78 3.22 -5.61 -9.02
N CYS A 79 2.09 -6.24 -8.71
CA CYS A 79 1.98 -7.22 -7.65
C CYS A 79 1.08 -8.37 -8.11
N VAL A 80 1.47 -9.59 -7.76
CA VAL A 80 0.70 -10.81 -8.06
C VAL A 80 0.22 -11.45 -6.76
N GLY A 81 -0.87 -12.20 -6.81
CA GLY A 81 -1.43 -12.82 -5.61
C GLY A 81 -2.61 -13.75 -5.91
N PRO A 82 -3.23 -14.33 -4.87
CA PRO A 82 -4.40 -15.17 -5.01
C PRO A 82 -5.62 -14.37 -5.51
N ALA A 83 -6.39 -14.97 -6.42
CA ALA A 83 -7.68 -14.42 -6.83
C ALA A 83 -8.78 -14.77 -5.82
N GLY A 84 -9.66 -13.81 -5.53
CA GLY A 84 -10.83 -14.01 -4.64
C GLY A 84 -10.54 -13.91 -3.14
N GLU A 85 -9.30 -13.63 -2.75
CA GLU A 85 -8.92 -13.32 -1.36
C GLU A 85 -8.82 -11.80 -1.16
N PRO A 86 -8.98 -11.29 0.07
CA PRO A 86 -8.79 -9.87 0.35
C PRO A 86 -7.32 -9.46 0.14
N TRP A 87 -7.09 -8.52 -0.77
CA TRP A 87 -5.77 -7.93 -0.98
C TRP A 87 -5.53 -6.76 -0.02
N PRO A 88 -4.28 -6.51 0.40
CA PRO A 88 -3.91 -5.23 1.00
C PRO A 88 -4.22 -4.05 0.07
N SER A 89 -4.29 -2.85 0.64
CA SER A 89 -4.41 -1.62 -0.15
C SER A 89 -3.17 -1.42 -1.03
N ASP A 90 -3.34 -0.68 -2.13
CA ASP A 90 -2.22 -0.40 -3.03
C ASP A 90 -1.16 0.45 -2.32
N LEU A 91 -1.59 1.32 -1.41
CA LEU A 91 -0.70 2.07 -0.53
C LEU A 91 0.14 1.17 0.38
N GLU A 92 -0.47 0.18 1.04
CA GLU A 92 0.25 -0.78 1.90
C GLU A 92 1.25 -1.60 1.10
N LEU A 93 0.89 -2.06 -0.11
CA LEU A 93 1.81 -2.76 -0.99
C LEU A 93 3.00 -1.86 -1.36
N LEU A 94 2.75 -0.62 -1.79
CA LEU A 94 3.83 0.30 -2.15
C LEU A 94 4.73 0.68 -0.96
N GLN A 95 4.20 0.72 0.26
CA GLN A 95 4.99 0.95 1.46
C GLN A 95 6.01 -0.16 1.73
N ARG A 96 5.72 -1.42 1.34
CA ARG A 96 6.65 -2.55 1.51
C ARG A 96 7.94 -2.36 0.73
N LEU A 97 7.89 -1.68 -0.42
CA LEU A 97 9.08 -1.34 -1.21
C LEU A 97 10.04 -0.36 -0.51
N LEU A 98 9.61 0.28 0.57
CA LEU A 98 10.41 1.23 1.34
C LEU A 98 11.09 0.61 2.55
N VAL A 99 10.68 -0.60 2.94
CA VAL A 99 11.26 -1.31 4.07
C VAL A 99 12.49 -2.06 3.54
N PRO A 100 13.71 -1.73 4.01
CA PRO A 100 14.87 -2.54 3.70
C PRO A 100 14.58 -3.98 4.18
N PRO A 101 14.89 -5.01 3.38
CA PRO A 101 14.75 -6.37 3.86
C PRO A 101 15.51 -6.49 5.20
N PRO A 102 14.92 -7.12 6.22
CA PRO A 102 15.61 -7.32 7.48
C PRO A 102 16.96 -7.96 7.16
N ALA A 103 18.04 -7.38 7.68
CA ALA A 103 19.37 -7.97 7.54
C ALA A 103 19.26 -9.43 8.00
N PRO A 104 19.79 -10.40 7.22
CA PRO A 104 19.66 -11.80 7.58
C PRO A 104 20.18 -11.96 9.00
N GLU A 105 19.29 -12.34 9.92
CA GLU A 105 19.70 -12.71 11.26
C GLU A 105 20.73 -13.83 11.11
N PRO A 106 21.88 -13.76 11.77
CA PRO A 106 22.84 -14.85 11.74
C PRO A 106 22.08 -16.10 12.22
N VAL A 107 21.88 -17.04 11.29
CA VAL A 107 21.31 -18.34 11.56
C VAL A 107 22.00 -18.90 12.80
N ALA A 108 21.25 -18.92 13.91
CA ALA A 108 21.67 -19.58 15.11
C ALA A 108 21.91 -21.04 14.73
N GLU A 109 23.19 -21.41 14.72
CA GLU A 109 23.69 -22.75 14.48
C GLU A 109 22.85 -23.72 15.31
N VAL A 110 22.07 -24.55 14.62
CA VAL A 110 21.18 -25.52 15.25
C VAL A 110 22.07 -26.48 16.03
N VAL A 111 22.05 -26.37 17.35
CA VAL A 111 22.78 -27.26 18.26
C VAL A 111 22.23 -28.67 18.09
N ALA A 112 22.90 -29.48 17.28
CA ALA A 112 22.71 -30.92 17.26
C ALA A 112 23.37 -31.52 18.50
N MET A 113 22.54 -32.15 19.34
CA MET A 113 22.94 -32.75 20.61
C MET A 113 23.66 -34.10 20.39
N ASP A 114 24.87 -34.17 20.94
CA ASP A 114 25.61 -35.31 21.51
C ASP A 114 25.97 -36.56 20.68
N THR A 115 27.29 -36.71 20.46
CA THR A 115 28.00 -37.99 20.61
C THR A 115 29.41 -37.73 21.17
N PRO A 116 29.82 -38.25 22.35
CA PRO A 116 31.17 -38.06 22.92
C PRO A 116 32.06 -39.32 22.74
N PRO A 117 33.36 -39.34 23.14
CA PRO A 117 34.39 -38.28 23.22
C PRO A 117 35.78 -38.72 22.66
N LYS A 118 36.71 -37.77 22.43
CA LYS A 118 38.16 -38.03 22.63
C LYS A 118 38.96 -36.73 22.88
N ALA A 119 39.36 -36.51 24.13
CA ALA A 119 40.48 -35.63 24.55
C ALA A 119 41.78 -36.46 24.59
N PRO A 120 43.04 -35.92 24.60
CA PRO A 120 43.53 -34.80 25.45
C PRO A 120 44.70 -33.98 24.80
N PRO A 121 45.54 -33.16 25.51
CA PRO A 121 45.42 -32.57 26.85
C PRO A 121 45.55 -31.02 26.88
N ALA A 122 45.15 -30.45 28.01
CA ALA A 122 45.31 -29.05 28.38
C ALA A 122 46.73 -28.75 28.93
N HIS A 123 47.28 -27.59 28.55
CA HIS A 123 48.37 -26.94 29.26
C HIS A 123 48.13 -25.44 29.43
N ARG A 124 47.80 -25.07 30.66
CA ARG A 124 48.22 -23.84 31.36
C ARG A 124 48.55 -24.29 32.80
N PRO A 125 49.24 -23.50 33.66
CA PRO A 125 49.81 -22.15 33.49
C PRO A 125 51.27 -22.04 34.01
N ARG A 126 51.97 -20.92 33.80
CA ARG A 126 52.93 -20.39 34.78
C ARG A 126 53.02 -18.86 34.72
N ALA A 127 52.98 -18.27 35.92
CA ALA A 127 53.13 -16.86 36.22
C ALA A 127 54.61 -16.50 36.48
N HIS A 128 54.99 -15.26 36.17
CA HIS A 128 56.08 -14.50 36.81
C HIS A 128 55.66 -13.01 36.75
N ALA A 129 55.35 -12.32 37.85
CA ALA A 129 56.21 -11.85 38.95
C ALA A 129 57.13 -10.67 38.54
N GLY A 130 57.01 -9.55 39.27
CA GLY A 130 57.88 -8.36 39.18
C GLY A 130 57.05 -7.06 39.14
N TRP A 131 56.51 -6.50 40.24
CA TRP A 131 57.11 -5.96 41.49
C TRP A 131 57.53 -4.47 41.38
N MET A 132 56.86 -3.64 42.21
CA MET A 132 57.30 -2.41 42.90
C MET A 132 57.60 -1.14 42.09
N GLY A 133 57.29 0.08 42.55
CA GLY A 133 56.72 0.65 43.80
C GLY A 133 56.39 2.14 43.50
N VAL A 134 55.36 2.81 44.03
CA VAL A 134 55.13 3.31 45.40
C VAL A 134 56.40 4.00 45.95
N ALA A 135 56.47 5.27 46.38
CA ALA A 135 55.51 6.21 46.96
C ALA A 135 56.10 7.64 46.85
N ALA A 136 55.27 8.70 46.82
CA ALA A 136 55.09 9.72 47.89
C ALA A 136 56.29 10.67 48.15
N VAL A 137 56.21 11.96 48.49
CA VAL A 137 55.19 13.00 48.75
C VAL A 137 56.01 14.29 49.03
N ALA A 138 55.41 15.48 48.84
CA ALA A 138 55.74 16.79 49.43
C ALA A 138 57.03 17.54 48.97
N LEU A 139 56.86 18.79 48.49
CA LEU A 139 57.15 20.03 49.26
C LEU A 139 56.94 21.31 48.40
N LEU A 140 56.18 22.26 48.96
CA LEU A 140 56.29 23.74 48.98
C LEU A 140 56.60 24.58 47.69
N THR A 141 55.60 25.40 47.29
CA THR A 141 55.52 26.86 46.96
C THR A 141 56.79 27.74 46.73
N PRO A 142 56.73 29.01 46.21
CA PRO A 142 55.90 29.74 45.21
C PRO A 142 56.77 30.64 44.23
N CYS A 143 56.15 31.66 43.57
CA CYS A 143 56.69 32.82 42.80
C CYS A 143 56.74 32.68 41.26
N ALA A 144 55.83 33.30 40.50
CA ALA A 144 55.71 34.73 40.13
C ALA A 144 56.69 35.18 39.03
N LEU A 145 56.16 35.49 37.82
CA LEU A 145 56.36 36.74 37.06
C LEU A 145 56.16 36.54 35.54
N LEU A 146 55.30 37.42 34.99
CA LEU A 146 55.37 38.06 33.67
C LEU A 146 55.26 37.18 32.41
N LEU A 147 54.12 37.28 31.72
CA LEU A 147 54.07 37.81 30.34
C LEU A 147 52.68 38.39 30.07
N ALA A 148 52.66 39.71 29.88
CA ALA A 148 51.52 40.50 29.42
C ALA A 148 51.41 40.44 27.88
N SER A 149 50.27 40.91 27.36
CA SER A 149 49.93 41.20 25.95
C SER A 149 49.84 39.99 25.01
N THR A 150 48.70 39.65 24.42
CA THR A 150 47.77 40.50 23.67
C THR A 150 46.30 40.06 23.87
N ARG A 151 45.46 40.98 24.36
CA ARG A 151 44.01 40.92 24.17
C ARG A 151 43.69 41.70 22.90
N GLU A 152 43.59 41.01 21.78
CA GLU A 152 42.72 41.42 20.68
C GLU A 152 41.76 40.27 20.46
N ALA A 153 40.65 40.30 21.21
CA ALA A 153 39.49 39.52 20.86
C ALA A 153 39.01 40.04 19.50
N GLN A 154 39.35 39.32 18.44
CA GLN A 154 38.69 39.45 17.15
C GLN A 154 37.22 39.08 17.37
N GLN A 155 36.41 40.09 17.66
CA GLN A 155 34.97 40.01 17.55
C GLN A 155 34.65 39.88 16.06
N ALA A 156 34.72 38.66 15.54
CA ALA A 156 34.12 38.36 14.25
C ALA A 156 32.62 38.76 14.35
N PRO A 157 32.05 39.45 13.35
CA PRO A 157 30.62 39.67 13.31
C PRO A 157 29.95 38.30 13.38
N GLN A 158 29.27 37.99 14.49
CA GLN A 158 28.41 36.82 14.53
C GLN A 158 27.38 37.03 13.43
N ALA A 159 27.44 36.19 12.40
CA ALA A 159 26.40 36.11 11.40
C ALA A 159 25.06 35.98 12.17
N PRO A 160 24.02 36.75 11.80
CA PRO A 160 22.75 36.66 12.50
C PRO A 160 22.30 35.20 12.49
N VAL A 161 22.08 34.64 13.68
CA VAL A 161 21.49 33.31 13.84
C VAL A 161 20.10 33.39 13.23
N VAL A 162 19.97 32.95 11.98
CA VAL A 162 18.67 32.86 11.30
C VAL A 162 17.85 31.89 12.13
N ALA A 163 16.77 32.40 12.74
CA ALA A 163 15.85 31.55 13.49
C ALA A 163 15.36 30.43 12.55
N PRO A 164 15.36 29.16 13.01
CA PRO A 164 14.92 28.05 12.18
C PRO A 164 13.48 28.27 11.73
N VAL A 165 13.22 28.04 10.43
CA VAL A 165 11.89 28.18 9.85
C VAL A 165 10.89 27.32 10.63
N PRO A 166 9.73 27.87 11.06
CA PRO A 166 8.71 27.13 11.79
C PRO A 166 8.32 25.84 11.06
N LEU A 167 8.03 24.77 11.81
CA LEU A 167 7.68 23.47 11.23
C LEU A 167 6.47 23.58 10.28
N LEU A 168 5.44 24.34 10.68
CA LEU A 168 4.24 24.54 9.87
C LEU A 168 4.54 25.16 8.50
N ASP A 169 5.47 26.11 8.43
CA ASP A 169 5.86 26.75 7.18
C ASP A 169 6.67 25.80 6.28
N ARG A 170 7.50 24.94 6.88
CA ARG A 170 8.18 23.86 6.14
C ARG A 170 7.19 22.85 5.57
N VAL A 171 6.18 22.46 6.34
CA VAL A 171 5.09 21.57 5.87
C VAL A 171 4.31 22.22 4.73
N ARG A 172 3.90 23.48 4.85
CA ARG A 172 3.21 24.21 3.77
C ARG A 172 4.06 24.32 2.51
N THR A 173 5.35 24.60 2.67
CA THR A 173 6.28 24.70 1.53
C THR A 173 6.42 23.37 0.81
N ALA A 174 6.57 22.27 1.55
CA ALA A 174 6.63 20.91 1.02
C ALA A 174 5.34 20.54 0.28
N LEU A 175 4.18 20.75 0.92
CA LEU A 175 2.89 20.47 0.30
C LEU A 175 2.64 21.31 -0.95
N GLY A 176 3.11 22.55 -1.02
CA GLY A 176 3.02 23.38 -2.22
C GLY A 176 3.80 22.84 -3.42
N GLN A 177 4.73 21.90 -3.22
CA GLN A 177 5.42 21.17 -4.30
C GLN A 177 4.56 20.04 -4.87
N HIS A 178 3.56 19.58 -4.12
CA HIS A 178 2.59 18.57 -4.55
C HIS A 178 1.34 19.26 -5.10
N SER A 179 0.88 18.84 -6.27
CA SER A 179 -0.38 19.32 -6.84
C SER A 179 -1.58 18.50 -6.31
N VAL A 180 -1.67 18.35 -4.98
CA VAL A 180 -2.75 17.59 -4.33
C VAL A 180 -3.86 18.56 -3.94
N ASP A 181 -5.03 18.41 -4.56
CA ASP A 181 -6.19 19.24 -4.27
C ASP A 181 -6.83 18.90 -2.92
N GLY A 182 -7.44 19.88 -2.28
CA GLY A 182 -8.25 19.66 -1.08
C GLY A 182 -7.47 19.36 0.19
N LEU A 183 -6.14 19.55 0.21
CA LEU A 183 -5.37 19.37 1.43
C LEU A 183 -5.76 20.37 2.52
N ASN A 184 -5.91 19.87 3.75
CA ASN A 184 -6.13 20.67 4.94
C ASN A 184 -5.06 20.34 5.99
N ILE A 185 -4.58 21.36 6.69
CA ILE A 185 -3.56 21.20 7.73
C ILE A 185 -4.20 21.57 9.07
N GLU A 186 -4.34 20.57 9.94
CA GLU A 186 -4.74 20.77 11.33
C GLU A 186 -3.51 20.78 12.23
N GLN A 187 -3.42 21.72 13.15
CA GLN A 187 -2.39 21.74 14.18
C GLN A 187 -3.04 21.66 15.55
N ARG A 188 -2.70 20.62 16.31
CA ARG A 188 -3.25 20.38 17.65
C ARG A 188 -2.17 19.85 18.57
N ASP A 189 -2.03 20.46 19.75
CA ASP A 189 -1.07 20.05 20.79
C ASP A 189 0.39 19.93 20.31
N GLY A 190 0.76 20.72 19.29
CA GLY A 190 2.10 20.68 18.69
C GLY A 190 2.34 19.54 17.70
N GLU A 191 1.35 18.68 17.47
CA GLU A 191 1.29 17.77 16.32
C GLU A 191 0.60 18.47 15.14
N ILE A 192 1.03 18.10 13.93
CA ILE A 192 0.42 18.58 12.68
C ILE A 192 -0.16 17.36 11.98
N THR A 193 -1.44 17.41 11.61
CA THR A 193 -2.07 16.39 10.78
C THR A 193 -2.44 17.02 9.44
N VAL A 194 -1.99 16.38 8.37
CA VAL A 194 -2.36 16.75 7.00
C VAL A 194 -3.46 15.81 6.54
N HIS A 195 -4.63 16.38 6.25
CA HIS A 195 -5.83 15.71 5.79
C HIS A 195 -6.06 15.96 4.30
N GLY A 196 -6.78 15.05 3.64
CA GLY A 196 -7.25 15.23 2.27
C GLY A 196 -7.52 13.91 1.57
N MET A 197 -7.47 13.92 0.23
CA MET A 197 -7.62 12.72 -0.58
C MET A 197 -6.58 12.67 -1.70
N ALA A 198 -5.83 11.57 -1.77
CA ALA A 198 -4.93 11.30 -2.89
C ALA A 198 -5.69 10.69 -4.07
N ARG A 199 -5.30 11.06 -5.29
CA ARG A 199 -5.80 10.48 -6.54
C ARG A 199 -5.20 9.11 -6.81
N THR A 200 -3.99 8.84 -6.32
CA THR A 200 -3.28 7.57 -6.48
C THR A 200 -2.54 7.17 -5.20
N ALA A 201 -2.28 5.87 -5.03
CA ALA A 201 -1.48 5.38 -3.91
C ALA A 201 -0.04 5.92 -3.92
N MET A 202 0.55 6.11 -5.12
CA MET A 202 1.89 6.70 -5.27
C MET A 202 1.94 8.17 -4.81
N GLU A 203 0.91 8.95 -5.11
CA GLU A 203 0.79 10.34 -4.63
C GLU A 203 0.72 10.37 -3.10
N SER A 204 -0.16 9.55 -2.50
CA SER A 204 -0.26 9.45 -1.03
C SER A 204 1.09 9.08 -0.40
N LEU A 205 1.76 8.08 -0.96
CA LEU A 205 3.06 7.62 -0.47
C LEU A 205 4.16 8.68 -0.62
N SER A 206 4.14 9.47 -1.68
CA SER A 206 5.13 10.54 -1.91
C SER A 206 5.00 11.64 -0.87
N VAL A 207 3.76 12.08 -0.60
CA VAL A 207 3.46 13.05 0.47
C VAL A 207 3.88 12.50 1.83
N GLN A 208 3.55 11.24 2.13
CA GLN A 208 3.95 10.60 3.39
C GLN A 208 5.46 10.58 3.60
N ARG A 209 6.24 10.22 2.55
CA ARG A 209 7.71 10.20 2.64
C ARG A 209 8.27 11.58 2.88
N GLU A 210 7.81 12.57 2.13
CA GLU A 210 8.33 13.93 2.23
C GLU A 210 8.06 14.53 3.61
N LEU A 211 6.83 14.44 4.09
CA LEU A 211 6.47 15.00 5.39
C LEU A 211 7.16 14.27 6.54
N ARG A 212 7.34 12.94 6.44
CA ARG A 212 8.11 12.16 7.42
C ARG A 212 9.57 12.60 7.49
N ASN A 213 10.18 12.96 6.35
CA ASN A 213 11.56 13.48 6.31
C ASN A 213 11.68 14.86 6.95
N ILE A 214 10.60 15.66 6.98
CA ILE A 214 10.58 16.97 7.65
C ILE A 214 10.49 16.79 9.17
N SER A 215 9.56 15.95 9.65
CA SER A 215 9.42 15.63 11.07
C SER A 215 8.53 14.42 11.29
N SER A 216 8.90 13.58 12.26
CA SER A 216 8.04 12.50 12.76
C SER A 216 6.79 12.98 13.51
N ARG A 217 6.68 14.28 13.83
CA ARG A 217 5.50 14.88 14.47
C ARG A 217 4.40 15.28 13.48
N VAL A 218 4.65 15.11 12.19
CA VAL A 218 3.66 15.36 11.14
C VAL A 218 2.99 14.03 10.80
N ARG A 219 1.69 13.95 11.02
CA ARG A 219 0.86 12.83 10.62
C ARG A 219 0.21 13.13 9.28
N VAL A 220 0.02 12.09 8.48
CA VAL A 220 -0.61 12.17 7.17
C VAL A 220 -1.80 11.24 7.18
N ASP A 221 -2.98 11.82 7.04
CA ASP A 221 -4.24 11.13 6.89
C ASP A 221 -4.75 11.43 5.47
N LEU A 222 -4.31 10.60 4.53
CA LEU A 222 -4.50 10.84 3.10
C LEU A 222 -4.93 9.53 2.41
N PRO A 223 -6.21 9.11 2.57
CA PRO A 223 -6.75 7.96 1.87
C PRO A 223 -6.70 8.13 0.35
N VAL A 224 -6.77 7.00 -0.36
CA VAL A 224 -6.66 6.93 -1.83
C VAL A 224 -8.04 6.83 -2.45
N ALA A 225 -8.41 7.80 -3.29
CA ALA A 225 -9.76 7.91 -3.86
C ALA A 225 -10.24 6.64 -4.59
N PRO A 226 -9.43 6.00 -5.49
CA PRO A 226 -9.80 4.72 -6.08
C PRO A 226 -10.18 3.62 -5.07
N GLU A 227 -9.46 3.52 -3.96
CA GLU A 227 -9.73 2.53 -2.91
C GLU A 227 -11.04 2.84 -2.19
N VAL A 228 -11.31 4.12 -1.91
CA VAL A 228 -12.59 4.57 -1.35
C VAL A 228 -13.76 4.26 -2.29
N ILE A 229 -13.56 4.46 -3.60
CA ILE A 229 -14.57 4.14 -4.63
C ILE A 229 -14.87 2.65 -4.64
N GLU A 230 -13.84 1.80 -4.57
CA GLU A 230 -14.03 0.35 -4.53
C GLU A 230 -14.76 -0.10 -3.26
N ASN A 231 -14.33 0.39 -2.09
CA ASN A 231 -14.99 0.09 -0.83
C ASN A 231 -16.48 0.51 -0.84
N LEU A 232 -16.79 1.66 -1.43
CA LEU A 232 -18.18 2.11 -1.63
C LEU A 232 -18.94 1.16 -2.56
N ARG A 233 -18.34 0.75 -3.69
CA ARG A 233 -18.95 -0.18 -4.65
C ARG A 233 -19.24 -1.53 -4.00
N GLU A 234 -18.27 -2.10 -3.31
CA GLU A 234 -18.37 -3.38 -2.59
C GLU A 234 -19.41 -3.33 -1.47
N SER A 235 -19.51 -2.21 -0.75
CA SER A 235 -20.49 -2.03 0.32
C SER A 235 -21.92 -1.87 -0.20
N MET A 236 -22.08 -1.14 -1.32
CA MET A 236 -23.38 -0.88 -1.94
C MET A 236 -23.93 -2.11 -2.66
N GLN A 237 -23.10 -2.83 -3.41
CA GLN A 237 -23.49 -3.99 -4.24
C GLN A 237 -24.60 -3.66 -5.26
N GLU A 238 -24.58 -2.43 -5.79
CA GLU A 238 -25.54 -1.93 -6.76
C GLU A 238 -24.85 -1.70 -8.12
N PRO A 239 -24.89 -2.67 -9.04
CA PRO A 239 -24.14 -2.59 -10.30
C PRO A 239 -24.61 -1.45 -11.23
N GLY A 240 -25.81 -0.91 -11.01
CA GLY A 240 -26.36 0.21 -11.75
C GLY A 240 -25.85 1.60 -11.32
N LEU A 241 -24.92 1.66 -10.35
CA LEU A 241 -24.33 2.90 -9.85
C LEU A 241 -22.96 3.17 -10.47
N SER A 242 -22.76 4.42 -10.85
CA SER A 242 -21.46 5.01 -11.17
C SER A 242 -20.99 5.84 -9.97
N ILE A 243 -19.75 5.59 -9.55
CA ILE A 243 -19.10 6.28 -8.45
C ILE A 243 -17.81 6.89 -8.99
N SER A 244 -17.58 8.18 -8.74
CA SER A 244 -16.39 8.88 -9.21
C SER A 244 -15.88 9.90 -8.20
N TYR A 245 -14.57 10.12 -8.21
CA TYR A 245 -13.93 11.21 -7.48
C TYR A 245 -13.88 12.46 -8.36
N LEU A 246 -14.37 13.58 -7.83
CA LEU A 246 -14.50 14.85 -8.55
C LEU A 246 -13.32 15.81 -8.27
N GLY A 247 -12.37 15.42 -7.42
CA GLY A 247 -11.36 16.33 -6.88
C GLY A 247 -11.86 17.12 -5.67
N ASP A 248 -10.97 17.86 -5.02
CA ASP A 248 -11.27 18.72 -3.85
C ASP A 248 -12.05 17.97 -2.74
N ASN A 249 -11.69 16.71 -2.49
CA ASN A 249 -12.34 15.84 -1.49
C ASN A 249 -13.84 15.59 -1.75
N ARG A 250 -14.28 15.66 -3.02
CA ARG A 250 -15.67 15.45 -3.42
C ARG A 250 -15.87 14.19 -4.24
N PHE A 251 -16.96 13.48 -4.00
CA PHE A 251 -17.37 12.31 -4.76
C PHE A 251 -18.74 12.50 -5.40
N SER A 252 -19.03 11.73 -6.45
CA SER A 252 -20.38 11.57 -6.97
C SER A 252 -20.79 10.11 -6.97
N VAL A 253 -22.05 9.86 -6.62
CA VAL A 253 -22.71 8.55 -6.75
C VAL A 253 -23.98 8.79 -7.54
N SER A 254 -24.08 8.19 -8.71
CA SER A 254 -25.23 8.38 -9.60
C SER A 254 -25.65 7.11 -10.29
N GLY A 255 -26.94 6.99 -10.61
CA GLY A 255 -27.46 5.83 -11.35
C GLY A 255 -28.69 5.20 -10.73
N ALA A 256 -29.02 4.01 -11.20
CA ALA A 256 -30.17 3.26 -10.70
C ALA A 256 -29.73 2.30 -9.59
N ALA A 257 -30.41 2.35 -8.45
CA ALA A 257 -30.22 1.42 -7.34
C ALA A 257 -31.51 0.65 -7.06
N GLN A 258 -31.40 -0.64 -6.80
CA GLN A 258 -32.50 -1.48 -6.33
C GLN A 258 -32.90 -1.11 -4.91
N GLN A 259 -31.93 -0.73 -4.08
CA GLN A 259 -32.11 -0.34 -2.68
C GLN A 259 -31.51 1.07 -2.40
N PRO A 260 -32.15 2.17 -2.88
CA PRO A 260 -31.63 3.53 -2.68
C PRO A 260 -31.38 3.91 -1.21
N ASP A 261 -32.19 3.39 -0.28
CA ASP A 261 -32.01 3.67 1.15
C ASP A 261 -30.76 2.99 1.73
N ARG A 262 -30.43 1.78 1.26
CA ARG A 262 -29.16 1.13 1.60
C ARG A 262 -27.98 1.95 1.11
N VAL A 263 -28.07 2.48 -0.12
CA VAL A 263 -27.02 3.33 -0.70
C VAL A 263 -26.81 4.59 0.15
N ARG A 264 -27.90 5.28 0.54
CA ARG A 264 -27.82 6.46 1.42
C ARG A 264 -27.17 6.12 2.76
N ALA A 265 -27.57 5.02 3.40
CA ALA A 265 -27.00 4.60 4.67
C ALA A 265 -25.49 4.26 4.58
N VAL A 266 -25.05 3.63 3.49
CA VAL A 266 -23.62 3.38 3.22
C VAL A 266 -22.86 4.70 3.05
N VAL A 267 -23.42 5.65 2.29
CA VAL A 267 -22.80 6.97 2.08
C VAL A 267 -22.66 7.74 3.38
N ASP A 268 -23.69 7.76 4.22
CA ASP A 268 -23.65 8.48 5.49
C ASP A 268 -22.62 7.87 6.46
N ARG A 269 -22.48 6.53 6.46
CA ARG A 269 -21.43 5.85 7.22
C ARG A 269 -20.03 6.24 6.72
N VAL A 270 -19.78 6.15 5.41
CA VAL A 270 -18.48 6.50 4.84
C VAL A 270 -18.13 7.97 5.06
N ARG A 271 -19.11 8.87 5.02
CA ARG A 271 -18.91 10.28 5.39
C ARG A 271 -18.48 10.42 6.86
N GLY A 272 -19.07 9.65 7.76
CA GLY A 272 -18.68 9.61 9.16
C GLY A 272 -17.27 9.09 9.37
N ASP A 273 -16.91 7.99 8.70
CA ASP A 273 -15.61 7.32 8.86
C ASP A 273 -14.45 8.16 8.29
N LEU A 274 -14.65 8.80 7.13
CA LEU A 274 -13.61 9.63 6.49
C LEU A 274 -13.56 11.06 7.04
N GLY A 275 -14.59 11.50 7.74
CA GLY A 275 -14.63 12.78 8.46
C GLY A 275 -14.18 13.96 7.60
N VAL A 276 -13.13 14.66 8.04
CA VAL A 276 -12.61 15.87 7.39
C VAL A 276 -11.96 15.62 6.02
N ASN A 277 -11.67 14.36 5.66
CA ASN A 277 -11.10 14.00 4.36
C ASN A 277 -12.15 14.00 3.23
N ILE A 278 -13.44 14.11 3.55
CA ILE A 278 -14.51 14.27 2.56
C ILE A 278 -15.23 15.60 2.80
N LYS A 279 -15.32 16.39 1.72
CA LYS A 279 -16.09 17.63 1.69
C LYS A 279 -17.54 17.37 1.30
N GLU A 280 -17.77 16.54 0.30
CA GLU A 280 -19.11 16.28 -0.24
C GLU A 280 -19.20 14.92 -0.94
N ILE A 281 -20.37 14.28 -0.83
CA ILE A 281 -20.75 13.16 -1.71
C ILE A 281 -22.08 13.54 -2.35
N VAL A 282 -22.04 13.84 -3.65
CA VAL A 282 -23.22 14.21 -4.44
C VAL A 282 -23.99 12.94 -4.81
N LEU A 283 -25.24 12.83 -4.35
CA LEU A 283 -26.09 11.67 -4.61
C LEU A 283 -27.16 12.00 -5.66
N ASN A 284 -27.13 11.27 -6.78
CA ASN A 284 -28.16 11.31 -7.81
C ASN A 284 -28.64 9.88 -8.13
N ILE A 285 -29.44 9.33 -7.21
CA ILE A 285 -29.88 7.94 -7.26
C ILE A 285 -31.36 7.90 -7.64
N ARG A 286 -31.68 7.08 -8.63
CA ARG A 286 -33.05 6.73 -9.00
C ARG A 286 -33.36 5.29 -8.58
N GLN A 287 -34.59 5.03 -8.18
CA GLN A 287 -35.06 3.66 -7.94
C GLN A 287 -34.99 2.88 -9.25
N ALA A 288 -34.28 1.75 -9.27
CA ALA A 288 -34.34 0.80 -10.37
C ALA A 288 -35.75 0.23 -10.40
N ARG A 289 -36.37 0.19 -11.59
CA ARG A 289 -37.56 -0.64 -11.77
C ARG A 289 -37.12 -2.07 -11.56
N GLN A 290 -37.76 -2.78 -10.65
CA GLN A 290 -37.73 -4.24 -10.67
C GLN A 290 -38.33 -4.61 -12.03
N ASP A 291 -37.48 -5.00 -12.98
CA ASP A 291 -37.93 -5.98 -13.94
C ASP A 291 -38.22 -7.22 -13.09
N ASN A 292 -39.47 -7.33 -12.63
CA ASN A 292 -40.08 -8.63 -12.40
C ASN A 292 -40.05 -9.32 -13.76
N LYS A 293 -38.87 -9.80 -14.15
CA LYS A 293 -38.75 -10.89 -15.08
C LYS A 293 -39.54 -11.97 -14.39
N LEU A 294 -40.75 -12.18 -14.92
CA LEU A 294 -41.64 -13.26 -14.55
C LEU A 294 -40.79 -14.47 -14.23
N ASP A 295 -40.78 -14.86 -12.95
CA ASP A 295 -40.46 -16.22 -12.54
C ASP A 295 -41.57 -17.10 -13.12
N ALA A 296 -41.47 -17.32 -14.42
CA ALA A 296 -42.22 -18.31 -15.16
C ALA A 296 -41.16 -19.26 -15.70
N ASN A 297 -40.84 -20.23 -14.86
CA ASN A 297 -40.51 -21.61 -15.21
C ASN A 297 -39.75 -21.79 -16.53
N SER A 298 -38.50 -22.23 -16.42
CA SER A 298 -37.75 -22.96 -17.45
C SER A 298 -38.61 -23.48 -18.60
N VAL A 299 -38.74 -22.69 -19.66
CA VAL A 299 -39.22 -23.17 -20.95
C VAL A 299 -38.03 -23.85 -21.60
N LEU A 300 -37.80 -25.11 -21.24
CA LEU A 300 -37.05 -26.05 -22.06
C LEU A 300 -37.97 -26.47 -23.21
N SER A 301 -37.88 -25.72 -24.30
CA SER A 301 -38.43 -26.13 -25.60
C SER A 301 -37.59 -27.27 -26.14
N VAL A 302 -38.06 -28.50 -25.95
CA VAL A 302 -37.70 -29.65 -26.79
C VAL A 302 -39.03 -30.22 -27.28
N ASP A 303 -39.28 -30.04 -28.59
CA ASP A 303 -40.40 -30.54 -29.40
C ASP A 303 -41.74 -30.81 -28.69
N GLU A 304 -42.66 -29.84 -28.83
CA GLU A 304 -44.12 -29.98 -28.76
C GLU A 304 -44.79 -30.54 -27.48
N LEU A 305 -44.27 -30.28 -26.29
CA LEU A 305 -45.05 -30.53 -25.07
C LEU A 305 -44.87 -29.47 -23.96
N HIS A 306 -45.95 -28.79 -23.59
CA HIS A 306 -45.98 -27.85 -22.46
C HIS A 306 -46.49 -28.54 -21.20
N TYR A 307 -45.67 -28.57 -20.14
CA TYR A 307 -46.07 -29.03 -18.81
C TYR A 307 -45.87 -27.94 -17.75
N VAL A 308 -46.73 -27.94 -16.73
CA VAL A 308 -46.61 -27.09 -15.55
C VAL A 308 -46.44 -28.00 -14.34
N GLU A 309 -45.34 -27.81 -13.60
CA GLU A 309 -45.08 -28.48 -12.33
C GLU A 309 -45.57 -27.60 -11.18
N SER A 310 -46.50 -28.13 -10.39
CA SER A 310 -47.00 -27.45 -9.19
C SER A 310 -46.03 -27.68 -8.01
N PRO A 311 -46.03 -26.82 -6.97
CA PRO A 311 -45.09 -26.92 -5.83
C PRO A 311 -45.20 -28.22 -5.03
N ASP A 312 -46.26 -29.00 -5.23
CA ASP A 312 -46.51 -30.32 -4.65
C ASP A 312 -45.89 -31.48 -5.47
N GLY A 313 -45.13 -31.17 -6.52
CA GLY A 313 -44.51 -32.15 -7.42
C GLY A 313 -45.47 -32.73 -8.46
N THR A 314 -46.72 -32.25 -8.52
CA THR A 314 -47.69 -32.72 -9.50
C THR A 314 -47.40 -32.07 -10.87
N LYS A 315 -47.04 -32.89 -11.86
CA LYS A 315 -46.86 -32.46 -13.25
C LYS A 315 -48.19 -32.55 -13.99
N ARG A 316 -48.71 -31.41 -14.46
CA ARG A 316 -49.91 -31.35 -15.31
C ARG A 316 -49.50 -31.03 -16.74
N PHE A 317 -49.93 -31.86 -17.68
CA PHE A 317 -49.79 -31.61 -19.11
C PHE A 317 -50.92 -30.68 -19.56
N LEU A 318 -50.59 -29.63 -20.30
CA LEU A 318 -51.59 -28.77 -20.93
C LEU A 318 -51.91 -29.37 -22.29
N ALA A 319 -53.15 -29.82 -22.50
CA ALA A 319 -53.62 -30.21 -23.82
C ALA A 319 -53.62 -28.97 -24.73
N ALA A 320 -53.01 -29.07 -25.90
CA ALA A 320 -53.06 -28.03 -26.92
C ALA A 320 -54.52 -27.80 -27.32
N GLN A 321 -55.04 -26.61 -27.05
CA GLN A 321 -56.31 -26.17 -27.61
C GLN A 321 -56.03 -25.64 -29.02
N HIS A 322 -56.55 -26.32 -30.04
CA HIS A 322 -56.68 -25.78 -31.39
C HIS A 322 -57.79 -24.73 -31.45
#